data_AF-A0A7G8J922-F1
#
_entry.id   AF-A0A7G8J922-F1
#
_cell.length_a   1.000
_cell.length_b   1.000
_cell.length_c   1.000
_cell.angle_alpha   90.00
_cell.angle_beta   90.00
_cell.angle_gamma   90.00
#
_symmetry.space_group_name_H-M   'P 1'
#
loop_
_entity.id
_entity.type
_entity.pdbx_description
1 polymer ?
#
loop_
_entity_poly.entity_id
_entity_poly.type
_entity_poly.pdbx_seq_one_letter_code
_entity_poly.pdbx_strand_id
1 'polypeptide(L)'
;MVMKEFGVVQGQLLTDQVVVSPVVVAGQAMPEPVQGEDIVSFQAEMPLPLHQAMADFIERCPNWDQYRLVQAALAGFLVQNGVDSRELTRLYVGNMFRRDSLRPGV
;
A
#
# COMPACT_ATOMS: atom_id res chain seq x y z
N MET A 1 21.99 -51.23 -17.00
CA MET A 1 20.87 -51.01 -16.06
C MET A 1 21.27 -49.84 -15.16
N VAL A 2 21.20 -48.60 -15.66
CA VAL A 2 20.04 -47.68 -15.74
C VAL A 2 19.88 -46.83 -14.46
N MET A 3 20.16 -45.53 -14.63
CA MET A 3 19.60 -44.31 -14.00
C MET A 3 19.75 -44.10 -12.48
N LYS A 4 20.01 -42.90 -11.93
CA LYS A 4 19.75 -41.53 -12.42
C LYS A 4 20.58 -40.50 -11.61
N GLU A 5 21.27 -39.62 -12.32
CA GLU A 5 21.74 -38.29 -11.89
C GLU A 5 20.56 -37.37 -11.54
N PHE A 6 20.68 -36.47 -10.55
CA PHE A 6 20.10 -35.10 -10.58
C PHE A 6 20.75 -34.18 -9.53
N GLY A 7 21.87 -33.56 -9.92
CA GLY A 7 22.16 -32.12 -9.81
C GLY A 7 22.12 -31.42 -8.44
N VAL A 8 23.31 -31.14 -7.89
CA VAL A 8 23.56 -30.01 -6.98
C VAL A 8 24.63 -29.12 -7.61
N VAL A 9 24.21 -27.97 -8.13
CA VAL A 9 24.98 -26.75 -8.46
C VAL A 9 23.94 -25.75 -8.99
N GLN A 10 23.90 -24.45 -8.71
CA GLN A 10 24.85 -23.49 -8.18
C GLN A 10 24.05 -22.20 -7.90
N GLY A 11 24.57 -21.32 -7.04
CA GLY A 11 24.57 -19.87 -7.31
C GLY A 11 23.23 -19.12 -7.31
N GLN A 12 22.95 -18.47 -6.18
CA GLN A 12 22.70 -17.02 -6.13
C GLN A 12 21.65 -16.45 -7.11
N LEU A 13 20.38 -16.49 -6.71
CA LEU A 13 19.33 -15.72 -7.35
C LEU A 13 19.36 -14.27 -6.82
N LEU A 14 20.31 -13.48 -7.34
CA LEU A 14 20.31 -12.03 -7.20
C LEU A 14 19.22 -11.48 -8.14
N THR A 15 18.02 -11.22 -7.60
CA THR A 15 16.96 -10.53 -8.34
C THR A 15 17.03 -9.04 -8.02
N ASP A 16 18.06 -8.38 -8.54
CA ASP A 16 17.97 -6.96 -8.83
C ASP A 16 17.56 -6.83 -10.31
N GLN A 17 16.25 -6.87 -10.55
CA GLN A 17 15.66 -6.63 -11.86
C GLN A 17 14.85 -5.34 -11.76
N VAL A 18 15.56 -4.21 -11.64
CA VAL A 18 15.03 -2.92 -12.06
C VAL A 18 15.27 -2.83 -13.58
N VAL A 19 14.22 -3.08 -14.35
CA VAL A 19 14.21 -2.79 -15.79
C VAL A 19 14.23 -1.27 -15.95
N VAL A 20 15.39 -0.73 -16.33
CA VAL A 20 15.56 0.56 -17.01
C VAL A 20 16.50 0.23 -18.16
N SER A 21 16.15 0.34 -19.44
CA SER A 21 15.58 1.49 -20.15
C SER A 21 15.09 1.03 -21.52
N PRO A 22 14.46 1.92 -22.31
CA PRO A 22 15.30 2.55 -23.31
C PRO A 22 15.01 4.05 -23.45
N VAL A 23 16.05 4.87 -23.45
CA VAL A 23 16.03 6.06 -24.31
C VAL A 23 17.46 6.42 -24.71
N VAL A 24 17.72 6.23 -26.01
CA VAL A 24 18.70 7.01 -26.75
C VAL A 24 18.18 8.45 -26.84
N VAL A 25 19.02 9.42 -26.52
CA VAL A 25 19.41 10.54 -27.41
C VAL A 25 20.42 11.41 -26.67
N ALA A 26 21.55 11.64 -27.34
CA ALA A 26 22.62 12.52 -26.93
C ALA A 26 22.17 13.99 -26.95
N GLY A 27 22.54 14.75 -25.91
CA GLY A 27 22.37 16.21 -25.86
C GLY A 27 22.58 16.72 -24.45
N GLN A 28 23.53 17.64 -24.29
CA GLN A 28 24.03 18.16 -23.02
C GLN A 28 22.92 18.86 -22.20
N ALA A 29 22.82 18.53 -20.91
CA ALA A 29 22.40 19.44 -19.84
C ALA A 29 22.79 18.80 -18.50
N MET A 30 23.24 19.62 -17.55
CA MET A 30 23.52 19.24 -16.17
C MET A 30 22.37 18.37 -15.61
N PRO A 31 22.65 17.29 -14.84
CA PRO A 31 21.59 16.65 -14.08
C PRO A 31 21.16 17.65 -13.00
N GLU A 32 20.08 18.37 -13.26
CA GLU A 32 19.24 18.98 -12.24
C GLU A 32 19.05 17.94 -11.12
N PRO A 33 19.21 18.30 -9.83
CA PRO A 33 18.94 17.36 -8.75
C PRO A 33 17.49 16.91 -8.91
N VAL A 34 17.32 15.64 -9.27
CA VAL A 34 16.01 14.98 -9.31
C VAL A 34 15.45 15.19 -7.91
N GLN A 35 14.47 16.09 -7.82
CA GLN A 35 13.69 16.35 -6.61
C GLN A 35 13.28 14.97 -6.10
N GLY A 36 13.85 14.58 -4.96
CA GLY A 36 13.63 13.27 -4.39
C GLY A 36 12.14 13.03 -4.34
N GLU A 37 11.67 11.98 -4.99
CA GLU A 37 10.31 11.53 -4.80
C GLU A 37 10.14 11.38 -3.29
N ASP A 38 9.30 12.23 -2.67
CA ASP A 38 8.98 12.17 -1.25
C ASP A 38 8.17 10.88 -1.03
N ILE A 39 8.88 9.76 -1.00
CA ILE A 39 8.32 8.44 -0.81
C ILE A 39 7.94 8.34 0.67
N VAL A 40 6.64 8.40 0.92
CA VAL A 40 6.09 8.08 2.24
C VAL A 40 6.31 6.59 2.51
N SER A 41 7.17 6.27 3.48
CA SER A 41 7.37 4.88 3.90
C SER A 41 6.12 4.35 4.61
N PHE A 42 5.67 3.17 4.20
CA PHE A 42 4.58 2.43 4.83
C PHE A 42 5.07 1.37 5.83
N GLN A 43 6.39 1.20 5.98
CA GLN A 43 6.99 0.29 6.96
C GLN A 43 7.21 1.06 8.27
N ALA A 44 6.26 0.91 9.19
CA ALA A 44 6.35 1.41 10.55
C ALA A 44 5.93 0.31 11.53
N GLU A 45 6.63 0.22 12.66
CA GLU A 45 6.21 -0.65 13.76
C GLU A 45 4.91 -0.09 14.38
N MET A 46 3.89 -0.95 14.49
CA MET A 46 2.62 -0.58 15.11
C MET A 46 2.69 -0.85 16.63
N PRO A 47 2.45 0.14 17.49
CA PRO A 47 2.40 -0.07 18.93
C PRO A 47 1.37 -1.13 19.32
N LEU A 48 1.72 -2.03 20.24
CA LEU A 48 0.85 -3.14 20.68
C LEU A 48 -0.56 -2.70 21.12
N PRO A 49 -0.73 -1.62 21.90
CA PRO A 49 -2.07 -1.17 22.30
C PRO A 49 -2.97 -0.79 21.11
N LEU A 50 -2.38 -0.22 20.05
CA LEU A 50 -3.11 0.12 18.83
C LEU A 50 -3.52 -1.13 18.06
N HIS A 51 -2.61 -2.09 17.93
CA HIS A 51 -2.89 -3.37 17.29
C HIS A 51 -4.04 -4.12 17.99
N GLN A 52 -4.01 -4.18 19.32
CA GLN A 52 -5.06 -4.81 20.13
C GLN A 52 -6.41 -4.10 19.93
N ALA A 53 -6.44 -2.77 20.04
CA ALA A 53 -7.66 -2.00 19.83
C ALA A 53 -8.24 -2.17 18.41
N MET A 54 -7.38 -2.27 17.39
CA MET A 54 -7.80 -2.54 16.01
C MET A 54 -8.41 -3.94 15.87
N ALA A 55 -7.76 -4.96 16.41
CA ALA A 55 -8.26 -6.34 16.37
C ALA A 55 -9.63 -6.45 17.05
N ASP A 56 -9.71 -5.95 18.29
CA ASP A 56 -10.95 -5.87 19.09
C ASP A 56 -12.10 -5.17 18.34
N PHE A 57 -11.80 -4.06 17.65
CA PHE A 57 -12.79 -3.33 16.87
C PHE A 57 -13.29 -4.15 15.67
N ILE A 58 -12.38 -4.75 14.91
CA ILE A 58 -12.70 -5.53 13.71
C ILE A 58 -13.55 -6.76 14.08
N GLU A 59 -13.21 -7.45 15.17
CA GLU A 59 -13.97 -8.62 15.64
C GLU A 59 -15.43 -8.30 15.97
N ARG A 60 -15.70 -7.10 16.52
CA ARG A 60 -17.07 -6.64 16.82
C ARG A 60 -17.81 -6.10 15.60
N CYS A 61 -17.11 -5.83 14.51
CA CYS A 61 -17.62 -5.09 13.37
C CYS A 61 -17.47 -5.92 12.08
N PRO A 62 -18.45 -6.78 11.74
CA PRO A 62 -18.30 -7.83 10.71
C PRO A 62 -18.02 -7.32 9.28
N ASN A 63 -18.20 -6.03 9.02
CA ASN A 63 -17.95 -5.42 7.71
C ASN A 63 -16.61 -4.67 7.62
N TRP A 64 -15.84 -4.66 8.71
CA TRP A 64 -14.56 -3.99 8.81
C TRP A 64 -13.42 -4.99 8.68
N ASP A 65 -12.35 -4.53 8.04
CA ASP A 65 -11.09 -5.23 7.93
C ASP A 65 -9.95 -4.22 8.19
N GLN A 66 -8.74 -4.74 8.32
CA GLN A 66 -7.56 -3.92 8.64
C GLN A 66 -7.35 -2.80 7.60
N TYR A 67 -7.46 -3.12 6.30
CA TYR A 67 -7.21 -2.16 5.22
C TYR A 67 -8.24 -1.04 5.23
N ARG A 68 -9.51 -1.39 5.35
CA ARG A 68 -10.61 -0.44 5.41
C ARG A 68 -10.48 0.49 6.61
N LEU A 69 -10.13 -0.06 7.78
CA LEU A 69 -9.90 0.72 8.99
C LEU A 69 -8.77 1.72 8.80
N VAL A 70 -7.61 1.26 8.32
CA VAL A 70 -6.43 2.11 8.12
C VAL A 70 -6.70 3.19 7.07
N GLN A 71 -7.31 2.82 5.93
CA GLN A 71 -7.64 3.80 4.89
C GLN A 71 -8.66 4.84 5.37
N ALA A 72 -9.68 4.44 6.14
CA ALA A 72 -10.64 5.37 6.72
C ALA A 72 -9.97 6.33 7.71
N ALA A 73 -9.11 5.80 8.58
CA ALA A 73 -8.38 6.57 9.58
C ALA A 73 -7.43 7.58 8.92
N LEU A 74 -6.64 7.14 7.93
CA LEU A 74 -5.70 8.01 7.21
C LEU A 74 -6.43 9.09 6.40
N ALA A 75 -7.45 8.71 5.62
CA ALA A 75 -8.22 9.69 4.84
C ALA A 75 -8.92 10.71 5.75
N GLY A 76 -9.54 10.25 6.83
CA GLY A 76 -10.18 11.11 7.82
C GLY A 76 -9.19 12.02 8.53
N PHE A 77 -8.01 11.51 8.91
CA PHE A 77 -6.95 12.31 9.53
C PHE A 77 -6.48 13.42 8.60
N LEU A 78 -6.21 13.12 7.33
CA LEU A 78 -5.75 14.12 6.36
C LEU A 78 -6.82 15.20 6.12
N VAL A 79 -8.09 14.80 5.94
CA VAL A 79 -9.20 15.75 5.77
C VAL A 79 -9.37 16.66 6.98
N GLN A 80 -9.28 16.11 8.20
CA GLN A 80 -9.38 16.89 9.44
C GLN A 80 -8.22 17.87 9.63
N ASN A 81 -7.05 17.60 9.04
CA ASN A 81 -5.87 18.47 9.08
C ASN A 81 -5.80 19.47 7.91
N GLY A 82 -6.91 19.69 7.19
CA GLY A 82 -7.00 20.71 6.14
C GLY A 82 -6.47 20.27 4.78
N VAL A 83 -6.28 18.96 4.55
CA VAL A 83 -5.99 18.46 3.20
C VAL A 83 -7.29 18.50 2.38
N ASP A 84 -7.43 19.56 1.60
CA ASP A 84 -8.58 19.78 0.71
C ASP A 84 -8.48 18.92 -0.56
N SER A 85 -8.82 17.64 -0.41
CA SER A 85 -8.99 16.71 -1.52
C SER A 85 -10.38 16.08 -1.50
N ARG A 86 -11.12 16.32 -2.58
CA ARG A 86 -12.42 15.68 -2.80
C ARG A 86 -12.29 14.16 -2.87
N GLU A 87 -11.17 13.65 -3.38
CA GLU A 87 -10.88 12.22 -3.47
C GLU A 87 -10.68 11.61 -2.08
N LEU A 88 -9.89 12.26 -1.21
CA LEU A 88 -9.71 11.82 0.18
C LEU A 88 -11.02 11.89 0.97
N THR A 89 -11.83 12.92 0.76
CA THR A 89 -13.16 13.03 1.38
C THR A 89 -14.07 11.87 0.93
N ARG A 90 -14.08 11.55 -0.37
CA ARG A 90 -14.85 10.41 -0.90
C ARG A 90 -14.34 9.08 -0.39
N LEU A 91 -13.02 8.92 -0.28
CA LEU A 91 -12.39 7.72 0.25
C LEU A 91 -12.74 7.52 1.73
N TYR A 92 -12.68 8.60 2.53
CA TYR A 92 -13.10 8.60 3.93
C TYR A 92 -14.57 8.18 4.07
N VAL A 93 -15.48 8.86 3.37
CA VAL A 93 -16.93 8.57 3.43
C VAL A 93 -17.23 7.17 2.88
N GLY A 94 -16.60 6.76 1.78
CA GLY A 94 -16.79 5.45 1.18
C GLY A 94 -16.31 4.30 2.08
N ASN A 95 -15.20 4.52 2.80
CA ASN A 95 -14.74 3.55 3.77
C ASN A 95 -15.54 3.58 5.08
N MET A 96 -16.13 4.71 5.47
CA MET A 96 -17.01 4.77 6.64
C MET A 96 -18.38 4.11 6.37
N PHE A 97 -18.97 4.34 5.20
CA PHE A 97 -20.32 3.89 4.86
C PHE A 97 -20.28 2.91 3.67
N ARG A 98 -20.52 1.61 3.91
CA ARG A 98 -20.66 0.65 2.81
C ARG A 98 -21.95 0.90 2.04
N ARG A 99 -21.90 0.70 0.73
CA ARG A 99 -23.08 0.63 -0.13
C ARG A 99 -23.94 -0.60 0.16
N ASP A 100 -23.35 -1.68 0.66
CA ASP A 100 -24.08 -2.93 1.00
C ASP A 100 -24.90 -2.82 2.29
N SER A 101 -24.66 -1.80 3.12
CA SER A 101 -25.49 -1.49 4.30
C SER A 101 -26.78 -0.77 3.92
N LEU A 102 -26.87 -0.26 2.69
CA LEU A 102 -28.14 0.13 2.08
C LEU A 102 -28.79 -1.17 1.61
N ARG A 103 -29.64 -1.76 2.46
CA ARG A 103 -30.57 -2.80 2.02
C ARG A 103 -31.20 -2.30 0.70
N PRO A 104 -31.13 -3.06 -0.41
CA PRO A 104 -31.96 -2.79 -1.56
C PRO A 104 -33.40 -2.73 -1.04
N GLY A 105 -34.00 -1.56 -1.06
CA GLY A 105 -35.33 -1.35 -0.52
C GLY A 105 -36.34 -2.11 -1.37
N VAL A 106 -37.06 -3.02 -0.70
CA VAL A 106 -38.41 -3.56 -0.97
C VAL A 106 -38.64 -4.20 -2.34
#